data_AF-A0A090T9E4-F1
#
_entry.id   AF-A0A090T9E4-F1
#
_cell.length_a   1.000
_cell.length_b   1.000
_cell.length_c   1.000
_cell.angle_alpha   90.00
_cell.angle_beta   90.00
_cell.angle_gamma   90.00
#
_symmetry.space_group_name_H-M   'P 1'
#
loop_
_entity.id
_entity.type
_entity.pdbx_description
1 polymer ?
#
loop_
_entity_poly.entity_id
_entity_poly.type
_entity_poly.pdbx_seq_one_letter_code
_entity_poly.pdbx_strand_id
1 'polypeptide(L)'
;MIKFNTNHSKAVLFACSILVSPLSSAMVDPQDGYLDMGDYLANNAYGFLPVPIVITEPAIGIGGGMLGMFLHESDEERTKRKQHALHSLDGGAELLAPAITVAGGAYTDNGTWMALIGHRHTWNEDSIRYIGGAGYGHANIDVYKRFQGDGLPGFIAPYSGTLGIGTESEGFLMKQRLSFRIPSSDLFLGVSQTYSSFSTAIDSLSLSVNDHNLEISNLGGSSDSSLSALGLVAEYDTRNNLFFPTKARLSLLSI
;
A
#
# COMPACT_ATOMS: atom_id res chain seq x y z
N MET A 1 38.14 -27.75 33.08
CA MET A 1 37.13 -28.39 32.21
C MET A 1 36.24 -27.28 31.67
N ILE A 2 36.60 -26.71 30.52
CA ILE A 2 35.95 -25.54 29.93
C ILE A 2 35.16 -26.05 28.71
N LYS A 3 33.82 -25.97 28.77
CA LYS A 3 32.94 -26.31 27.64
C LYS A 3 32.71 -25.03 26.83
N PHE A 4 33.25 -24.99 25.62
CA PHE A 4 32.86 -24.02 24.60
C PHE A 4 31.51 -24.43 24.02
N ASN A 5 30.50 -23.58 24.17
CA ASN A 5 29.21 -23.71 23.51
C ASN A 5 29.34 -23.10 22.11
N THR A 6 29.27 -23.94 21.07
CA THR A 6 29.33 -23.53 19.68
C THR A 6 27.94 -23.11 19.21
N ASN A 7 27.66 -21.81 19.24
CA ASN A 7 26.51 -21.24 18.53
C ASN A 7 26.81 -21.20 17.02
N HIS A 8 25.98 -21.89 16.25
CA HIS A 8 25.97 -21.84 14.79
C HIS A 8 25.52 -20.47 14.30
N SER A 9 26.46 -19.57 14.03
CA SER A 9 26.22 -18.41 13.17
C SER A 9 26.07 -18.88 11.73
N LYS A 10 24.82 -18.96 11.25
CA LYS A 10 24.54 -19.04 9.82
C LYS A 10 24.75 -17.64 9.24
N ALA A 11 25.96 -17.37 8.75
CA ALA A 11 26.21 -16.21 7.91
C ALA A 11 25.52 -16.43 6.56
N VAL A 12 24.35 -15.83 6.38
CA VAL A 12 23.71 -15.73 5.06
C VAL A 12 24.38 -14.59 4.32
N LEU A 13 25.33 -14.94 3.46
CA LEU A 13 25.89 -14.03 2.46
C LEU A 13 24.78 -13.69 1.46
N PHE A 14 24.20 -12.49 1.61
CA PHE A 14 23.26 -11.93 0.65
C PHE A 14 24.05 -11.45 -0.58
N ALA A 15 24.20 -12.33 -1.57
CA ALA A 15 24.70 -11.93 -2.88
C ALA A 15 23.62 -11.08 -3.55
N CYS A 16 23.84 -9.76 -3.56
CA CYS A 16 23.02 -8.80 -4.31
C CYS A 16 23.28 -8.97 -5.80
N SER A 17 22.64 -9.97 -6.40
CA SER A 17 22.50 -10.06 -7.85
C SER A 17 21.43 -9.07 -8.26
N ILE A 18 21.82 -7.87 -8.65
CA ILE A 18 20.92 -6.95 -9.36
C ILE A 18 20.58 -7.64 -10.67
N LEU A 19 19.46 -8.36 -10.69
CA LEU A 19 18.81 -8.76 -11.94
C LEU A 19 18.27 -7.46 -12.55
N VAL A 20 19.14 -6.79 -13.32
CA VAL A 20 18.70 -5.80 -14.30
C VAL A 20 17.96 -6.60 -15.36
N SER A 21 16.68 -6.87 -15.12
CA SER A 21 15.79 -7.23 -16.21
C SER A 21 15.88 -6.11 -17.24
N PRO A 22 16.14 -6.39 -18.52
CA PRO A 22 16.09 -5.35 -19.51
C PRO A 22 14.66 -4.80 -19.48
N LEU A 23 14.50 -3.54 -19.08
CA LEU A 23 13.28 -2.83 -19.41
C LEU A 23 13.06 -3.04 -20.90
N SER A 24 11.85 -3.43 -21.28
CA SER A 24 11.52 -3.62 -22.69
C SER A 24 11.96 -2.38 -23.45
N SER A 25 12.54 -2.55 -24.64
CA SER A 25 12.94 -1.43 -25.52
C SER A 25 11.80 -0.44 -25.80
N ALA A 26 10.56 -0.82 -25.49
CA ALA A 26 9.37 0.01 -25.60
C ALA A 26 9.09 0.92 -24.37
N MET A 27 9.83 0.79 -23.26
CA MET A 27 9.68 1.61 -22.04
C MET A 27 10.71 2.75 -21.96
N VAL A 28 11.59 2.85 -22.95
CA VAL A 28 12.64 3.86 -23.07
C VAL A 28 12.39 4.60 -24.37
N ASP A 29 12.30 5.93 -24.34
CA ASP A 29 12.07 6.75 -25.52
C ASP A 29 13.25 6.58 -26.51
N PRO A 30 12.99 6.14 -27.76
CA PRO A 30 14.03 6.01 -28.78
C PRO A 30 14.71 7.34 -29.16
N GLN A 31 14.11 8.50 -28.90
CA GLN A 31 14.65 9.81 -29.27
C GLN A 31 15.68 10.34 -28.28
N ASP A 32 15.44 10.18 -26.97
CA ASP A 32 16.28 10.77 -25.93
C ASP A 32 16.89 9.74 -24.95
N GLY A 33 16.46 8.48 -25.02
CA GLY A 33 16.98 7.39 -24.20
C GLY A 33 16.52 7.42 -22.74
N TYR A 34 15.57 8.30 -22.39
CA TYR A 34 14.99 8.34 -21.05
C TYR A 34 13.84 7.34 -20.91
N LEU A 35 13.51 7.02 -19.66
CA LEU A 35 12.38 6.15 -19.35
C LEU A 35 11.05 6.84 -19.72
N ASP A 36 10.43 6.45 -20.83
CA ASP A 36 9.07 6.85 -21.21
C ASP A 36 8.12 5.66 -21.13
N MET A 37 7.47 5.57 -19.98
CA MET A 37 6.43 4.59 -19.74
C MET A 37 5.03 5.11 -20.13
N GLY A 38 4.89 6.41 -20.37
CA GLY A 38 3.63 7.02 -20.79
C GLY A 38 3.22 6.52 -22.16
N ASP A 39 4.15 6.56 -23.13
CA ASP A 39 3.89 6.07 -24.49
C ASP A 39 3.66 4.54 -24.51
N TYR A 40 4.45 3.77 -23.76
CA TYR A 40 4.28 2.32 -23.61
C TYR A 40 2.87 1.95 -23.11
N LEU A 41 2.41 2.62 -22.06
CA LEU A 41 1.10 2.38 -21.46
C LEU A 41 -0.05 2.91 -22.32
N ALA A 42 0.17 4.01 -23.05
CA ALA A 42 -0.82 4.55 -23.98
C ALA A 42 -1.00 3.65 -25.22
N ASN A 43 0.10 3.06 -25.70
CA ASN A 43 0.16 2.29 -26.93
C ASN A 43 -0.03 0.80 -26.76
N ASN A 44 -0.02 0.23 -25.55
CA ASN A 44 -0.26 -1.21 -25.39
C ASN A 44 -1.59 -1.48 -24.70
N ALA A 45 -2.35 -2.46 -25.20
CA ALA A 45 -3.55 -2.95 -24.53
C ALA A 45 -3.21 -3.61 -23.18
N TYR A 46 -2.00 -4.15 -23.07
CA TYR A 46 -1.43 -4.70 -21.85
C TYR A 46 -0.14 -3.96 -21.50
N GLY A 47 -0.16 -3.21 -20.41
CA GLY A 47 0.98 -2.44 -19.94
C GLY A 47 1.40 -2.87 -18.54
N PHE A 48 2.69 -3.15 -18.33
CA PHE A 48 3.24 -3.45 -17.01
C PHE A 48 4.14 -2.30 -16.52
N LEU A 49 3.85 -1.75 -15.35
CA LEU A 49 4.63 -0.73 -14.67
C LEU A 49 5.13 -1.27 -13.31
N PRO A 50 6.43 -1.59 -13.17
CA PRO A 50 7.01 -1.87 -11.88
C PRO A 50 7.28 -0.55 -11.12
N VAL A 51 6.81 -0.48 -9.88
CA VAL A 51 7.01 0.65 -8.97
C VAL A 51 7.83 0.15 -7.77
N PRO A 52 9.11 0.55 -7.66
CA PRO A 52 9.93 0.16 -6.52
C PRO A 52 9.47 0.86 -5.24
N ILE A 53 9.58 0.18 -4.11
CA ILE A 53 9.32 0.72 -2.78
C ILE A 53 10.61 0.65 -1.98
N VAL A 54 10.95 1.76 -1.31
CA VAL A 54 12.04 1.84 -0.34
C VAL A 54 11.41 2.18 1.00
N ILE A 55 11.74 1.41 2.04
CA ILE A 55 11.22 1.58 3.40
C ILE A 55 12.39 1.96 4.30
N THR A 56 12.24 3.06 5.03
CA THR A 56 13.24 3.57 5.98
C THR A 56 12.55 4.08 7.24
N GLU A 57 11.76 3.21 7.87
CA GLU A 57 10.91 3.59 8.99
C GLU A 57 11.50 3.09 10.31
N PRO A 58 11.69 3.95 11.32
CA PRO A 58 12.27 3.55 12.60
C PRO A 58 11.55 2.39 13.30
N ALA A 59 10.22 2.31 13.18
CA ALA A 59 9.42 1.32 13.91
C ALA A 59 9.41 -0.08 13.27
N ILE A 60 9.68 -0.17 11.96
CA ILE A 60 9.62 -1.42 11.19
C ILE A 60 10.92 -1.75 10.44
N GLY A 61 11.96 -0.92 10.61
CA GLY A 61 13.27 -1.14 10.01
C GLY A 61 13.44 -0.69 8.56
N ILE A 62 14.57 -1.08 7.98
CA ILE A 62 14.93 -0.76 6.60
C ILE A 62 14.46 -1.90 5.69
N GLY A 63 13.82 -1.56 4.58
CA GLY A 63 13.26 -2.55 3.69
C GLY A 63 13.10 -2.08 2.26
N GLY A 64 12.60 -3.00 1.45
CA GLY A 64 12.34 -2.78 0.05
C GLY A 64 11.15 -3.60 -0.44
N GLY A 65 10.61 -3.20 -1.57
CA GLY A 65 9.48 -3.88 -2.18
C GLY A 65 9.28 -3.48 -3.63
N MET A 66 8.25 -4.05 -4.21
CA MET A 66 7.84 -3.73 -5.57
C MET A 66 6.33 -3.89 -5.69
N LEU A 67 5.70 -2.96 -6.41
CA LEU A 67 4.35 -3.09 -6.91
C LEU A 67 4.38 -3.17 -8.43
N GLY A 68 3.77 -4.21 -8.98
CA GLY A 68 3.47 -4.31 -10.40
C GLY A 68 2.09 -3.76 -10.69
N MET A 69 1.99 -2.76 -11.56
CA MET A 69 0.73 -2.27 -12.10
C MET A 69 0.53 -2.79 -13.52
N PHE A 70 -0.56 -3.50 -13.75
CA PHE A 70 -0.95 -4.12 -15.00
C PHE A 70 -2.18 -3.41 -15.54
N LEU A 71 -2.03 -2.69 -16.64
CA LEU A 71 -3.13 -2.13 -17.39
C LEU A 71 -3.59 -3.20 -18.38
N HIS A 72 -4.89 -3.41 -18.48
CA HIS A 72 -5.48 -4.34 -19.43
C HIS A 72 -6.83 -3.82 -19.94
N GLU A 73 -7.06 -4.00 -21.24
CA GLU A 73 -8.30 -3.69 -21.93
C GLU A 73 -8.38 -4.58 -23.18
N SER A 74 -9.57 -4.76 -23.75
CA SER A 74 -9.70 -5.41 -25.06
C SER A 74 -9.18 -4.51 -26.19
N ASP A 75 -8.81 -5.08 -27.33
CA ASP A 75 -8.36 -4.30 -28.49
C ASP A 75 -9.45 -3.34 -29.02
N GLU A 76 -10.71 -3.72 -28.88
CA GLU A 76 -11.86 -2.87 -29.22
C GLU A 76 -11.93 -1.65 -28.29
N GLU A 77 -11.80 -1.87 -26.98
CA GLU A 77 -11.79 -0.80 -25.97
C GLU A 77 -10.59 0.14 -26.16
N ARG A 78 -9.41 -0.40 -26.44
CA ARG A 78 -8.20 0.37 -26.77
C ARG A 78 -8.43 1.29 -27.97
N THR A 79 -9.03 0.74 -29.03
CA THR A 79 -9.30 1.51 -30.26
C THR A 79 -10.28 2.64 -29.99
N LYS A 80 -11.36 2.36 -29.25
CA LYS A 80 -12.32 3.38 -28.82
C LYS A 80 -11.64 4.45 -27.97
N ARG A 81 -10.88 4.07 -26.96
CA ARG A 81 -10.13 4.99 -26.08
C ARG A 81 -9.18 5.88 -26.88
N LYS A 82 -8.44 5.32 -27.85
CA LYS A 82 -7.56 6.09 -28.74
C LYS A 82 -8.35 7.07 -29.64
N GLN A 83 -9.47 6.64 -30.20
CA GLN A 83 -10.34 7.53 -30.98
C GLN A 83 -10.88 8.68 -30.12
N HIS A 84 -11.36 8.40 -28.91
CA HIS A 84 -11.81 9.43 -27.97
C HIS A 84 -10.68 10.39 -27.57
N ALA A 85 -9.46 9.88 -27.35
CA ALA A 85 -8.29 10.71 -27.04
C ALA A 85 -7.97 11.71 -28.16
N LEU A 86 -8.01 11.23 -29.42
CA LEU A 86 -7.73 12.03 -30.63
C LEU A 86 -8.79 13.09 -30.92
N HIS A 87 -10.04 12.82 -30.54
CA HIS A 87 -11.16 13.75 -30.72
C HIS A 87 -11.40 14.66 -29.50
N SER A 88 -10.73 14.42 -28.37
CA SER A 88 -10.82 15.31 -27.21
C SER A 88 -10.06 16.62 -27.49
N LEU A 89 -10.79 17.73 -27.47
CA LEU A 89 -10.26 19.08 -27.70
C LEU A 89 -9.24 19.52 -26.63
N ASP A 90 -9.14 18.79 -25.52
CA ASP A 90 -8.36 19.12 -24.33
C ASP A 90 -7.20 18.12 -24.09
N GLY A 91 -6.74 17.45 -25.16
CA GLY A 91 -5.44 16.76 -25.18
C GLY A 91 -5.29 15.59 -24.19
N GLY A 92 -6.29 14.71 -24.07
CA GLY A 92 -6.25 13.52 -23.20
C GLY A 92 -7.05 13.65 -21.89
N ALA A 93 -7.80 14.73 -21.74
CA ALA A 93 -8.56 14.99 -20.52
C ALA A 93 -9.84 14.13 -20.37
N GLU A 94 -10.34 13.46 -21.42
CA GLU A 94 -11.53 12.57 -21.37
C GLU A 94 -11.16 11.10 -21.66
N LEU A 95 -10.12 10.59 -21.01
CA LEU A 95 -9.68 9.20 -21.20
C LEU A 95 -10.42 8.26 -20.24
N LEU A 96 -11.20 7.32 -20.80
CA LEU A 96 -11.59 6.11 -20.08
C LEU A 96 -10.30 5.35 -19.72
N ALA A 97 -9.96 5.32 -18.44
CA ALA A 97 -8.80 4.57 -17.98
C ALA A 97 -9.06 3.06 -18.18
N PRO A 98 -8.12 2.31 -18.77
CA PRO A 98 -8.24 0.86 -18.91
C PRO A 98 -8.37 0.19 -17.53
N ALA A 99 -8.70 -1.09 -17.52
CA ALA A 99 -8.70 -1.84 -16.28
C ALA A 99 -7.28 -1.90 -15.70
N ILE A 100 -7.18 -1.85 -14.38
CA ILE A 100 -5.90 -1.80 -13.68
C ILE A 100 -5.88 -2.88 -12.63
N THR A 101 -4.89 -3.74 -12.67
CA THR A 101 -4.55 -4.65 -11.58
C THR A 101 -3.23 -4.22 -10.98
N VAL A 102 -3.17 -4.01 -9.68
CA VAL A 102 -1.91 -3.76 -8.95
C VAL A 102 -1.65 -4.98 -8.08
N ALA A 103 -0.42 -5.50 -8.08
CA ALA A 103 -0.03 -6.58 -7.19
C ALA A 103 1.41 -6.41 -6.76
N GLY A 104 1.74 -6.76 -5.53
CA GLY A 104 3.12 -6.77 -5.10
C GLY A 104 3.25 -6.90 -3.59
N GLY A 105 4.41 -6.51 -3.08
CA GLY A 105 4.72 -6.65 -1.67
C GLY A 105 6.02 -5.97 -1.28
N ALA A 106 6.27 -5.97 0.02
CA ALA A 106 7.46 -5.39 0.62
C ALA A 106 7.90 -6.21 1.83
N TYR A 107 9.18 -6.09 2.18
CA TYR A 107 9.82 -6.76 3.30
C TYR A 107 10.87 -5.83 3.93
N THR A 108 10.99 -5.84 5.25
CA THR A 108 11.99 -5.09 6.01
C THR A 108 12.91 -6.04 6.80
N ASP A 109 14.09 -5.55 7.18
CA ASP A 109 15.10 -6.28 7.93
C ASP A 109 14.63 -6.78 9.31
N ASN A 110 13.64 -6.13 9.92
CA ASN A 110 13.03 -6.57 11.17
C ASN A 110 11.96 -7.67 11.00
N GLY A 111 11.75 -8.17 9.78
CA GLY A 111 10.80 -9.24 9.48
C GLY A 111 9.37 -8.77 9.20
N THR A 112 9.10 -7.46 9.18
CA THR A 112 7.82 -6.93 8.71
C THR A 112 7.70 -7.15 7.22
N TRP A 113 6.56 -7.68 6.77
CA TRP A 113 6.28 -7.88 5.36
C TRP A 113 4.80 -7.76 5.05
N MET A 114 4.52 -7.42 3.80
CA MET A 114 3.15 -7.42 3.30
C MET A 114 3.09 -7.82 1.83
N ALA A 115 1.98 -8.42 1.45
CA ALA A 115 1.60 -8.65 0.07
C ALA A 115 0.20 -8.08 -0.17
N LEU A 116 -0.02 -7.48 -1.34
CA LEU A 116 -1.29 -6.88 -1.72
C LEU A 116 -1.61 -7.14 -3.18
N ILE A 117 -2.91 -7.19 -3.47
CA ILE A 117 -3.46 -7.17 -4.81
C ILE A 117 -4.70 -6.27 -4.84
N GLY A 118 -4.83 -5.48 -5.89
CA GLY A 118 -5.95 -4.59 -6.14
C GLY A 118 -6.36 -4.65 -7.60
N HIS A 119 -7.63 -4.45 -7.87
CA HIS A 119 -8.18 -4.44 -9.20
C HIS A 119 -9.26 -3.37 -9.34
N ARG A 120 -9.22 -2.62 -10.44
CA ARG A 120 -10.25 -1.67 -10.86
C ARG A 120 -10.66 -2.00 -12.28
N HIS A 121 -11.96 -2.01 -12.52
CA HIS A 121 -12.53 -2.18 -13.85
C HIS A 121 -13.77 -1.31 -14.02
N THR A 122 -14.00 -0.85 -15.24
CA THR A 122 -15.19 -0.09 -15.62
C THR A 122 -15.81 -0.67 -16.87
N TRP A 123 -17.13 -0.85 -16.88
CA TRP A 123 -17.88 -1.38 -18.03
C TRP A 123 -18.91 -0.36 -18.53
N ASN A 124 -19.39 -0.59 -19.76
CA ASN A 124 -20.45 0.19 -20.41
C ASN A 124 -20.20 1.70 -20.36
N GLU A 125 -19.06 2.14 -20.92
CA GLU A 125 -18.70 3.57 -20.99
C GLU A 125 -18.81 4.24 -19.62
N ASP A 126 -18.23 3.57 -18.60
CA ASP A 126 -18.20 4.05 -17.22
C ASP A 126 -19.58 4.12 -16.52
N SER A 127 -20.52 3.27 -16.94
CA SER A 127 -21.81 3.08 -16.27
C SER A 127 -21.74 2.09 -15.10
N ILE A 128 -20.76 1.19 -15.09
CA ILE A 128 -20.54 0.22 -14.01
C ILE A 128 -19.08 0.30 -13.59
N ARG A 129 -18.82 0.45 -12.29
CA ARG A 129 -17.47 0.53 -11.72
C ARG A 129 -17.29 -0.54 -10.66
N TYR A 130 -16.23 -1.31 -10.77
CA TYR A 130 -15.75 -2.20 -9.71
C TYR A 130 -14.37 -1.74 -9.23
N ILE A 131 -14.18 -1.75 -7.92
CA ILE A 131 -12.87 -1.69 -7.30
C ILE A 131 -12.81 -2.71 -6.18
N GLY A 132 -11.77 -3.53 -6.18
CA GLY A 132 -11.55 -4.55 -5.18
C GLY A 132 -10.07 -4.66 -4.84
N GLY A 133 -9.77 -5.17 -3.67
CA GLY A 133 -8.41 -5.50 -3.28
C GLY A 133 -8.36 -6.28 -1.99
N ALA A 134 -7.24 -6.98 -1.80
CA ALA A 134 -6.93 -7.71 -0.60
C ALA A 134 -5.44 -7.60 -0.30
N GLY A 135 -5.10 -7.75 0.98
CA GLY A 135 -3.72 -7.80 1.43
C GLY A 135 -3.60 -8.69 2.64
N TYR A 136 -2.41 -9.26 2.80
CA TYR A 136 -2.02 -9.99 3.99
C TYR A 136 -0.59 -9.62 4.36
N GLY A 137 -0.28 -9.62 5.63
CA GLY A 137 1.06 -9.31 6.08
C GLY A 137 1.28 -9.62 7.55
N HIS A 138 2.54 -9.42 7.92
CA HIS A 138 3.10 -9.56 9.24
C HIS A 138 3.84 -8.28 9.58
N ALA A 139 3.65 -7.73 10.77
CA ALA A 139 4.25 -6.49 11.20
C ALA A 139 4.87 -6.65 12.58
N ASN A 140 6.18 -6.43 12.64
CA ASN A 140 6.92 -6.27 13.89
C ASN A 140 7.10 -4.76 14.08
N ILE A 141 6.39 -4.17 15.03
CA ILE A 141 6.35 -2.72 15.25
C ILE A 141 6.87 -2.39 16.64
N ASP A 142 7.92 -1.57 16.70
CA ASP A 142 8.41 -0.99 17.94
C ASP A 142 8.00 0.48 18.05
N VAL A 143 7.13 0.79 19.03
CA VAL A 143 6.65 2.16 19.28
C VAL A 143 7.29 2.74 20.52
N TYR A 144 7.98 3.88 20.38
CA TYR A 144 8.62 4.58 21.49
C TYR A 144 7.92 5.90 21.81
N LYS A 145 7.62 6.13 23.10
CA LYS A 145 7.11 7.40 23.62
C LYS A 145 8.06 7.99 24.65
N ARG A 146 8.52 9.20 24.40
CA ARG A 146 9.33 9.98 25.35
C ARG A 146 8.44 10.68 26.36
N PHE A 147 8.91 10.73 27.60
CA PHE A 147 8.27 11.50 28.67
C PHE A 147 9.35 12.15 29.55
N GLN A 148 9.00 13.27 30.16
CA GLN A 148 9.90 13.99 31.07
C GLN A 148 9.09 14.79 32.09
N GLY A 149 9.68 15.10 33.23
CA GLY A 149 9.10 15.96 34.25
C GLY A 149 10.16 16.52 35.19
N ASP A 150 9.91 17.71 35.73
CA ASP A 150 10.84 18.44 36.60
C ASP A 150 10.95 17.83 38.01
N GLY A 151 10.16 16.79 38.29
CA GLY A 151 10.10 16.17 39.61
C GLY A 151 9.46 17.07 40.67
N LEU A 152 9.68 16.74 41.93
CA LEU A 152 9.27 17.52 43.09
C LEU A 152 10.51 17.77 43.97
N PRO A 153 10.94 19.03 44.18
CA PRO A 153 12.15 19.33 44.93
C PRO A 153 12.19 18.64 46.30
N GLY A 154 13.22 17.82 46.54
CA GLY A 154 13.41 17.09 47.80
C GLY A 154 12.59 15.80 47.94
N PHE A 155 11.75 15.42 46.96
CA PHE A 155 10.95 14.19 47.00
C PHE A 155 11.15 13.31 45.76
N ILE A 156 11.10 13.89 44.56
CA ILE A 156 11.27 13.19 43.28
C ILE A 156 12.27 13.99 42.44
N ALA A 157 13.40 13.39 42.08
CA ALA A 157 14.34 14.02 41.15
C ALA A 157 13.69 14.25 39.77
N PRO A 158 14.13 15.26 38.99
CA PRO A 158 13.73 15.39 37.60
C PRO A 158 13.93 14.06 36.85
N TYR A 159 12.99 13.70 35.99
CA TYR A 159 13.03 12.46 35.25
C TYR A 159 12.87 12.70 33.75
N SER A 160 13.60 11.94 32.97
CA SER A 160 13.42 11.81 31.53
C SER A 160 13.50 10.34 31.17
N GLY A 161 12.62 9.91 30.28
CA GLY A 161 12.51 8.51 29.96
C GLY A 161 11.83 8.23 28.63
N THR A 162 11.89 6.96 28.24
CA THR A 162 11.28 6.43 27.03
C THR A 162 10.55 5.14 27.39
N LEU A 163 9.29 5.05 26.98
CA LEU A 163 8.49 3.83 27.02
C LEU A 163 8.47 3.24 25.62
N GLY A 164 8.98 2.02 25.44
CA GLY A 164 8.89 1.25 24.20
C GLY A 164 7.88 0.12 24.33
N ILE A 165 7.06 -0.09 23.30
CA ILE A 165 6.14 -1.23 23.20
C ILE A 165 6.42 -1.90 21.86
N GLY A 166 6.86 -3.16 21.91
CA GLY A 166 7.04 -4.01 20.74
C GLY A 166 5.82 -4.90 20.53
N THR A 167 5.29 -4.90 19.31
CA THR A 167 4.13 -5.71 18.92
C THR A 167 4.42 -6.53 17.68
N GLU A 168 3.91 -7.75 17.67
CA GLU A 168 3.89 -8.65 16.52
C GLU A 168 2.44 -8.80 16.06
N SER A 169 2.15 -8.39 14.83
CA SER A 169 0.79 -8.39 14.29
C SER A 169 0.75 -9.09 12.94
N GLU A 170 -0.13 -10.07 12.79
CA GLU A 170 -0.50 -10.61 11.49
C GLU A 170 -1.90 -10.15 11.09
N GLY A 171 -2.14 -9.97 9.80
CA GLY A 171 -3.45 -9.49 9.38
C GLY A 171 -3.79 -9.71 7.93
N PHE A 172 -5.07 -9.95 7.70
CA PHE A 172 -5.72 -9.96 6.39
C PHE A 172 -6.69 -8.78 6.29
N LEU A 173 -6.72 -8.14 5.13
CA LEU A 173 -7.70 -7.12 4.80
C LEU A 173 -8.23 -7.33 3.39
N MET A 174 -9.51 -7.04 3.18
CA MET A 174 -10.17 -7.08 1.89
C MET A 174 -11.20 -5.97 1.83
N LYS A 175 -11.27 -5.30 0.67
CA LYS A 175 -12.33 -4.34 0.36
C LYS A 175 -12.79 -4.54 -1.07
N GLN A 176 -14.09 -4.53 -1.28
CA GLN A 176 -14.70 -4.61 -2.60
C GLN A 176 -15.85 -3.60 -2.68
N ARG A 177 -16.05 -3.05 -3.87
CA ARG A 177 -17.11 -2.08 -4.14
C ARG A 177 -17.56 -2.21 -5.58
N LEU A 178 -18.88 -2.24 -5.74
CA LEU A 178 -19.55 -2.22 -7.03
C LEU A 178 -20.47 -1.01 -7.06
N SER A 179 -20.43 -0.23 -8.13
CA SER A 179 -21.21 1.01 -8.25
C SER A 179 -21.75 1.17 -9.67
N PHE A 180 -22.94 1.75 -9.77
CA PHE A 180 -23.70 1.95 -11.00
C PHE A 180 -24.01 3.42 -11.16
N ARG A 181 -23.73 3.97 -12.34
CA ARG A 181 -24.06 5.35 -12.71
C ARG A 181 -25.57 5.49 -12.89
N ILE A 182 -26.15 6.54 -12.33
CA ILE A 182 -27.53 6.93 -12.63
C ILE A 182 -27.54 7.59 -14.02
N PRO A 183 -28.40 7.13 -14.96
CA PRO A 183 -28.46 7.69 -16.31
C PRO A 183 -28.58 9.21 -16.34
N SER A 184 -27.86 9.84 -17.26
CA SER A 184 -27.84 11.30 -17.45
C SER A 184 -27.35 12.10 -16.24
N SER A 185 -26.58 11.48 -15.33
CA SER A 185 -25.97 12.15 -14.20
C SER A 185 -24.55 11.66 -13.91
N ASP A 186 -23.85 12.42 -13.08
CA ASP A 186 -22.53 12.08 -12.52
C ASP A 186 -22.61 11.37 -11.17
N LEU A 187 -23.82 10.95 -10.77
CA LEU A 187 -24.06 10.23 -9.52
C LEU A 187 -23.99 8.72 -9.75
N PHE A 188 -23.22 8.04 -8.90
CA PHE A 188 -23.12 6.60 -8.79
C PHE A 188 -23.73 6.14 -7.48
N LEU A 189 -24.46 5.04 -7.53
CA LEU A 189 -24.96 4.34 -6.35
C LEU A 189 -24.41 2.93 -6.34
N GLY A 190 -24.05 2.43 -5.16
CA GLY A 190 -23.37 1.16 -5.07
C GLY A 190 -23.42 0.51 -3.71
N VAL A 191 -22.78 -0.64 -3.64
CA VAL A 191 -22.57 -1.42 -2.43
C VAL A 191 -21.09 -1.63 -2.22
N SER A 192 -20.68 -1.73 -0.96
CA SER A 192 -19.32 -2.08 -0.59
C SER A 192 -19.31 -3.16 0.48
N GLN A 193 -18.24 -3.95 0.47
CA GLN A 193 -17.93 -4.93 1.48
C GLN A 193 -16.50 -4.70 1.95
N THR A 194 -16.31 -4.67 3.26
CA THR A 194 -14.99 -4.66 3.88
C THR A 194 -14.91 -5.82 4.86
N TYR A 195 -13.80 -6.55 4.82
CA TYR A 195 -13.49 -7.57 5.82
C TYR A 195 -12.04 -7.42 6.24
N SER A 196 -11.76 -7.53 7.52
CA SER A 196 -10.39 -7.62 8.03
C SER A 196 -10.31 -8.51 9.25
N SER A 197 -9.17 -9.15 9.43
CA SER A 197 -8.85 -9.98 10.58
C SER A 197 -7.41 -9.70 10.97
N PHE A 198 -7.16 -9.43 12.25
CA PHE A 198 -5.84 -9.15 12.79
C PHE A 198 -5.65 -9.94 14.07
N SER A 199 -4.49 -10.58 14.21
CA SER A 199 -3.98 -11.07 15.48
C SER A 199 -2.81 -10.20 15.88
N THR A 200 -2.77 -9.74 17.12
CA THR A 200 -1.69 -8.89 17.63
C THR A 200 -1.23 -9.38 18.98
N ALA A 201 0.06 -9.70 19.10
CA ALA A 201 0.73 -10.03 20.34
C ALA A 201 1.60 -8.85 20.80
N ILE A 202 1.61 -8.61 22.10
CA ILE A 202 2.60 -7.74 22.74
C ILE A 202 3.83 -8.60 23.01
N ASP A 203 4.90 -8.35 22.27
CA ASP A 203 6.14 -9.09 22.41
C ASP A 203 7.01 -8.51 23.53
N SER A 204 7.15 -7.18 23.57
CA SER A 204 8.05 -6.52 24.51
C SER A 204 7.51 -5.20 25.09
N LEU A 205 7.98 -4.89 26.29
CA LEU A 205 7.82 -3.61 26.95
C LEU A 205 9.17 -3.16 27.47
N SER A 206 9.61 -1.98 27.06
CA SER A 206 10.84 -1.35 27.56
C SER A 206 10.53 -0.02 28.24
N LEU A 207 11.20 0.24 29.35
CA LEU A 207 11.12 1.49 30.10
C LEU A 207 12.54 1.93 30.43
N SER A 208 12.93 3.08 29.91
CA SER A 208 14.17 3.76 30.26
C SER A 208 13.85 5.01 31.05
N VAL A 209 14.44 5.22 32.23
CA VAL A 209 14.31 6.43 33.04
C VAL A 209 15.66 6.78 33.65
N ASN A 210 16.19 7.98 33.38
CA ASN A 210 17.44 8.50 33.96
C ASN A 210 18.54 7.43 34.01
N ASP A 211 18.86 6.84 32.86
CA ASP A 211 19.89 5.80 32.67
C ASP A 211 19.58 4.41 33.26
N HIS A 212 18.42 4.21 33.88
CA HIS A 212 17.94 2.89 34.27
C HIS A 212 17.03 2.31 33.19
N ASN A 213 17.32 1.08 32.76
CA ASN A 213 16.55 0.38 31.74
C ASN A 213 15.89 -0.87 32.33
N LEU A 214 14.61 -1.04 32.04
CA LEU A 214 13.85 -2.25 32.28
C LEU A 214 13.32 -2.73 30.92
N GLU A 215 13.54 -3.99 30.60
CA GLU A 215 12.98 -4.63 29.42
C GLU A 215 12.32 -5.94 29.84
N ILE A 216 11.08 -6.13 29.40
CA ILE A 216 10.29 -7.33 29.63
C ILE A 216 9.88 -7.83 28.26
N SER A 217 10.36 -9.02 27.91
CA SER A 217 9.99 -9.72 26.67
C SER A 217 9.03 -10.87 26.98
N ASN A 218 8.33 -11.37 25.96
CA ASN A 218 7.36 -12.47 26.06
C ASN A 218 6.20 -12.16 27.01
N LEU A 219 5.59 -10.97 26.90
CA LEU A 219 4.46 -10.57 27.75
C LEU A 219 3.21 -11.43 27.52
N GLY A 220 3.16 -12.19 26.41
CA GLY A 220 2.17 -13.25 26.17
C GLY A 220 0.73 -12.76 26.00
N GLY A 221 0.50 -11.45 26.03
CA GLY A 221 -0.79 -10.86 25.76
C GLY A 221 -1.04 -10.80 24.27
N SER A 222 -2.06 -11.52 23.79
CA SER A 222 -2.53 -11.44 22.42
C SER A 222 -3.98 -10.96 22.34
N SER A 223 -4.32 -10.32 21.24
CA SER A 223 -5.65 -9.85 20.93
C SER A 223 -5.97 -10.13 19.48
N ASP A 224 -7.05 -10.87 19.26
CA ASP A 224 -7.63 -11.08 17.95
C ASP A 224 -8.77 -10.10 17.73
N SER A 225 -8.80 -9.49 16.55
CA SER A 225 -9.86 -8.59 16.14
C SER A 225 -10.28 -8.90 14.72
N SER A 226 -11.59 -8.85 14.46
CA SER A 226 -12.12 -8.95 13.12
C SER A 226 -13.21 -7.90 12.89
N LEU A 227 -13.28 -7.42 11.66
CA LEU A 227 -14.28 -6.48 11.20
C LEU A 227 -14.91 -7.03 9.93
N SER A 228 -16.23 -7.03 9.88
CA SER A 228 -17.00 -7.32 8.68
C SER A 228 -18.04 -6.23 8.53
N ALA A 229 -18.05 -5.56 7.38
CA ALA A 229 -18.93 -4.45 7.09
C ALA A 229 -19.50 -4.57 5.68
N LEU A 230 -20.80 -4.34 5.56
CA LEU A 230 -21.50 -4.11 4.30
C LEU A 230 -22.03 -2.68 4.35
N GLY A 231 -21.83 -1.93 3.27
CA GLY A 231 -22.18 -0.51 3.22
C GLY A 231 -22.82 -0.10 1.91
N LEU A 232 -23.56 1.00 1.95
CA LEU A 232 -24.09 1.67 0.77
C LEU A 232 -23.17 2.82 0.37
N VAL A 233 -23.02 3.01 -0.93
CA VAL A 233 -22.13 4.03 -1.49
C VAL A 233 -22.92 4.96 -2.39
N ALA A 234 -22.72 6.26 -2.20
CA ALA A 234 -23.12 7.30 -3.15
C ALA A 234 -21.88 8.11 -3.54
N GLU A 235 -21.56 8.15 -4.83
CA GLU A 235 -20.39 8.86 -5.35
C GLU A 235 -20.83 9.85 -6.43
N TYR A 236 -20.56 11.13 -6.21
CA TYR A 236 -20.71 12.16 -7.25
C TYR A 236 -19.33 12.44 -7.85
N ASP A 237 -19.15 12.09 -9.11
CA ASP A 237 -17.85 12.14 -9.79
C ASP A 237 -17.95 12.81 -11.17
N THR A 238 -17.55 14.07 -11.23
CA THR A 238 -17.50 14.86 -12.46
C THR A 238 -16.12 14.86 -13.13
N ARG A 239 -15.19 14.02 -12.67
CA ARG A 239 -13.83 13.97 -13.24
C ARG A 239 -13.87 13.46 -14.66
N ASN A 240 -13.15 14.17 -15.53
CA ASN A 240 -12.93 13.79 -16.91
C ASN A 240 -11.77 12.79 -17.07
N ASN A 241 -10.78 12.83 -16.18
CA ASN A 241 -9.65 11.91 -16.15
C ASN A 241 -9.42 11.37 -14.72
N LEU A 242 -9.05 10.09 -14.62
CA LEU A 242 -8.78 9.44 -13.34
C LEU A 242 -7.51 9.95 -12.65
N PHE A 243 -6.44 10.19 -13.43
CA PHE A 243 -5.10 10.50 -12.92
C PHE A 243 -4.78 12.00 -12.92
N PHE A 244 -5.19 12.70 -13.98
CA PHE A 244 -4.90 14.13 -14.16
C PHE A 244 -6.15 14.91 -14.58
N PRO A 245 -7.12 15.10 -13.67
CA PRO A 245 -8.36 15.79 -14.01
C PRO A 245 -8.13 17.30 -14.23
N THR A 246 -8.70 17.85 -15.30
CA THR A 246 -8.67 19.30 -15.59
C THR A 246 -9.94 20.04 -15.12
N LYS A 247 -11.01 19.30 -14.85
CA LYS A 247 -12.22 19.74 -14.13
C LYS A 247 -12.61 18.62 -13.16
N ALA A 248 -12.79 18.94 -11.87
CA ALA A 248 -13.10 17.90 -10.88
C ALA A 248 -13.91 18.39 -9.69
N ARG A 249 -14.94 17.60 -9.35
CA ARG A 249 -15.46 17.44 -8.00
C ARG A 249 -15.72 15.96 -7.77
N LEU A 250 -15.04 15.39 -6.78
CA LEU A 250 -15.31 14.05 -6.26
C LEU A 250 -15.92 14.19 -4.87
N SER A 251 -17.08 13.61 -4.65
CA SER A 251 -17.70 13.51 -3.32
C SER A 251 -18.17 12.08 -3.12
N LEU A 252 -17.60 11.42 -2.12
CA LEU A 252 -17.90 10.03 -1.79
C LEU A 252 -18.54 9.98 -0.41
N LEU A 253 -19.75 9.46 -0.35
CA LEU A 253 -20.41 9.09 0.89
C LEU A 253 -20.50 7.56 0.94
N SER A 254 -20.02 6.99 2.04
CA SER A 254 -20.13 5.57 2.35
C SER A 254 -20.70 5.46 3.76
N ILE A 255 -21.77 4.70 3.92
CA ILE A 255 -22.42 4.43 5.21
C ILE A 255 -22.36 2.92 5.47
#